data_AF-A0A1Y2K5A4-F1
#
_entry.id   AF-A0A1Y2K5A4-F1
#
_cell.length_a   1.000
_cell.length_b   1.000
_cell.length_c   1.000
_cell.angle_alpha   90.00
_cell.angle_beta   90.00
_cell.angle_gamma   90.00
#
_symmetry.space_group_name_H-M   'P 1'
#
loop_
_entity.id
_entity.type
_entity.pdbx_description
1 polymer ?
#
loop_
_entity_poly.entity_id
_entity_poly.type
_entity_poly.pdbx_seq_one_letter_code
_entity_poly.pdbx_strand_id
1 'polypeptide(L)'
;MPFTGDPALIADLTIARFTMDALRISDAGRVLMFSRVAKLHGRPTEFLPEYTDETVTRSLSDLLKEQGSQLTARHANLVLVELGILEVRTRDSANGKIKRFKALTEEGLAFGKNLISPHNERETQPHYYAARFPELLDRINAWLQRDAA
;
A
#
# COMPACT_ATOMS: atom_id res chain seq x y z
N MET A 1 -29.24 -27.07 -11.22
CA MET A 1 -27.86 -27.47 -11.57
C MET A 1 -27.00 -27.28 -10.33
N PRO A 2 -26.42 -28.33 -9.72
CA PRO A 2 -25.48 -28.12 -8.64
C PRO A 2 -24.18 -27.58 -9.24
N PHE A 3 -23.59 -26.56 -8.61
CA PHE A 3 -22.18 -26.22 -8.81
C PHE A 3 -21.36 -27.43 -8.36
N THR A 4 -21.05 -28.36 -9.26
CA THR A 4 -19.98 -29.34 -9.03
C THR A 4 -18.68 -28.54 -9.08
N GLY A 5 -18.26 -28.03 -7.92
CA GLY A 5 -17.05 -27.24 -7.79
C GLY A 5 -15.86 -28.08 -8.22
N ASP A 6 -15.16 -27.62 -9.25
CA ASP A 6 -13.87 -28.18 -9.68
C ASP A 6 -12.95 -28.23 -8.44
N PRO A 7 -12.59 -29.43 -7.93
CA PRO A 7 -11.81 -29.55 -6.70
C PRO A 7 -10.43 -28.90 -6.82
N ALA A 8 -9.84 -28.89 -8.03
CA ALA A 8 -8.57 -28.24 -8.27
C ALA A 8 -8.72 -26.71 -8.19
N LEU A 9 -9.79 -26.16 -8.76
CA LEU A 9 -10.09 -24.72 -8.64
C LEU A 9 -10.29 -24.31 -7.17
N ILE A 10 -10.99 -25.12 -6.38
CA ILE A 10 -11.19 -24.86 -4.95
C ILE A 10 -9.86 -24.90 -4.19
N ALA A 11 -8.99 -25.87 -4.49
CA ALA A 11 -7.66 -25.96 -3.89
C ALA A 11 -6.81 -24.72 -4.21
N ASP A 12 -6.74 -24.34 -5.49
CA ASP A 12 -5.94 -23.20 -5.94
C ASP A 12 -6.46 -21.87 -5.40
N LEU A 13 -7.78 -21.67 -5.34
CA LEU A 13 -8.37 -20.48 -4.69
C LEU A 13 -8.08 -20.45 -3.19
N THR A 14 -8.05 -21.61 -2.53
CA THR A 14 -7.76 -21.70 -1.09
C THR A 14 -6.31 -21.36 -0.80
N ILE A 15 -5.37 -21.90 -1.58
CA ILE A 15 -3.94 -21.57 -1.50
C ILE A 15 -3.76 -20.07 -1.76
N ALA A 16 -4.32 -19.56 -2.85
CA ALA A 16 -4.21 -18.15 -3.21
C ALA A 16 -4.72 -17.25 -2.08
N ARG A 17 -5.89 -17.54 -1.50
CA ARG A 17 -6.44 -16.79 -0.36
C ARG A 17 -5.50 -16.82 0.84
N PHE A 18 -5.02 -18.01 1.22
CA PHE A 18 -4.12 -18.17 2.36
C PHE A 18 -2.82 -17.38 2.15
N THR A 19 -2.21 -17.47 0.97
CA THR A 19 -1.00 -16.71 0.62
C THR A 19 -1.26 -15.21 0.67
N MET A 20 -2.38 -14.74 0.10
CA MET A 20 -2.75 -13.32 0.12
C MET A 20 -2.90 -12.79 1.55
N ASP A 21 -3.49 -13.57 2.45
CA ASP A 21 -3.70 -13.18 3.84
C ASP A 21 -2.41 -13.24 4.65
N ALA A 22 -1.64 -14.33 4.51
CA ALA A 22 -0.38 -14.52 5.22
C ALA A 22 0.67 -13.45 4.83
N LEU A 23 0.72 -13.08 3.55
CA LEU A 23 1.67 -12.09 3.03
C LEU A 23 1.10 -10.67 3.01
N ARG A 24 -0.15 -10.47 3.46
CA ARG A 24 -0.85 -9.17 3.44
C ARG A 24 -0.77 -8.49 2.06
N ILE A 25 -1.04 -9.26 1.01
CA ILE A 25 -0.99 -8.78 -0.37
C ILE A 25 -2.04 -7.67 -0.57
N SER A 26 -1.66 -6.61 -1.28
CA SER A 26 -2.55 -5.50 -1.63
C SER A 26 -3.71 -5.94 -2.54
N ASP A 27 -4.82 -5.21 -2.57
CA ASP A 27 -5.98 -5.53 -3.40
C ASP A 27 -5.65 -5.73 -4.88
N ALA A 28 -4.73 -4.92 -5.42
CA ALA A 28 -4.20 -5.07 -6.78
C ALA A 28 -3.33 -6.33 -7.02
N GLY A 29 -2.77 -6.91 -5.96
CA GLY A 29 -2.13 -8.22 -6.02
C GLY A 29 -3.16 -9.35 -5.87
N ARG A 30 -4.21 -9.11 -5.08
CA ARG A 30 -5.26 -10.09 -4.80
C ARG A 30 -6.09 -10.40 -6.05
N VAL A 31 -6.64 -9.39 -6.73
CA VAL A 31 -7.40 -9.61 -7.97
C VAL A 31 -6.50 -10.17 -9.10
N LEU A 32 -5.17 -10.01 -9.05
CA LEU A 32 -4.22 -10.51 -10.05
C LEU A 32 -3.98 -12.00 -9.81
N MET A 33 -3.80 -12.39 -8.56
CA MET A 33 -3.78 -13.79 -8.16
C MET A 33 -5.10 -14.48 -8.52
N PHE A 34 -6.24 -13.88 -8.20
CA PHE A 34 -7.55 -14.43 -8.59
C PHE A 34 -7.73 -14.51 -10.11
N SER A 35 -7.33 -13.48 -10.86
CA SER A 35 -7.37 -13.48 -12.33
C SER A 35 -6.51 -14.60 -12.93
N ARG A 36 -5.33 -14.86 -12.36
CA ARG A 36 -4.44 -15.96 -12.78
C ARG A 36 -5.05 -17.33 -12.50
N VAL A 37 -5.60 -17.54 -11.30
CA VAL A 37 -6.28 -18.81 -10.94
C VAL A 37 -7.50 -19.03 -11.84
N ALA A 38 -8.32 -17.99 -12.05
CA ALA A 38 -9.48 -18.08 -12.93
C ALA A 38 -9.08 -18.46 -14.38
N LYS A 39 -8.06 -17.80 -14.95
CA LYS A 39 -7.54 -18.12 -16.29
C LYS A 39 -6.97 -19.55 -16.38
N LEU A 40 -6.27 -20.02 -15.35
CA LEU A 40 -5.73 -21.38 -15.30
C LEU A 40 -6.83 -22.44 -15.44
N HIS A 41 -7.99 -22.19 -14.83
CA HIS A 41 -9.16 -23.06 -14.92
C HIS A 41 -10.14 -22.70 -16.06
N GLY A 42 -9.70 -21.88 -17.03
CA GLY A 42 -10.53 -21.49 -18.17
C GLY A 42 -11.78 -20.68 -17.80
N ARG A 43 -11.78 -20.01 -16.66
CA ARG A 43 -12.89 -19.16 -16.19
C ARG A 43 -12.75 -17.76 -16.78
N PRO A 44 -13.87 -17.09 -17.13
CA PRO A 44 -13.83 -15.71 -17.60
C PRO A 44 -13.26 -14.81 -16.50
N THR A 45 -12.56 -13.76 -16.89
CA THR A 45 -12.02 -12.75 -15.96
C THR A 45 -12.47 -11.33 -16.31
N GLU A 46 -13.38 -11.21 -17.27
CA GLU A 46 -13.88 -9.93 -17.80
C GLU A 46 -14.65 -9.12 -16.76
N PHE A 47 -15.21 -9.82 -15.75
CA PHE A 47 -15.90 -9.20 -14.62
C PHE A 47 -14.94 -8.74 -13.52
N LEU A 48 -13.65 -9.11 -13.59
CA LEU A 48 -12.65 -8.61 -12.64
C LEU A 48 -12.22 -7.22 -13.09
N PRO A 49 -11.97 -6.29 -12.16
CA PRO A 49 -11.46 -4.97 -12.52
C PRO A 49 -10.11 -5.11 -13.23
N GLU A 50 -10.01 -4.60 -14.45
CA GLU A 50 -8.74 -4.31 -15.10
C GLU A 50 -8.10 -3.15 -14.33
N TYR A 51 -7.04 -3.45 -13.58
CA TYR A 51 -6.49 -2.50 -12.63
C TYR A 51 -6.06 -1.17 -13.27
N THR A 52 -6.61 -0.09 -12.73
CA THR A 52 -6.11 1.28 -12.87
C THR A 52 -4.86 1.45 -12.01
N ASP A 53 -3.73 1.93 -12.57
CA ASP A 53 -2.45 2.50 -12.04
C ASP A 53 -1.99 2.39 -10.55
N GLU A 54 -2.63 1.59 -9.69
CA GLU A 54 -2.32 1.34 -8.29
C GLU A 54 -1.17 0.32 -8.11
N THR A 55 -0.49 -0.02 -9.19
CA THR A 55 0.71 -0.87 -9.17
C THR A 55 1.97 -0.04 -9.01
N VAL A 56 1.99 1.18 -9.56
CA VAL A 56 3.16 2.06 -9.52
C VAL A 56 3.15 2.85 -8.23
N THR A 57 3.90 2.34 -7.26
CA THR A 57 4.17 3.06 -6.02
C THR A 57 5.56 3.69 -6.07
N ARG A 58 5.69 4.93 -5.57
CA ARG A 58 6.96 5.65 -5.50
C ARG A 58 7.19 6.18 -4.09
N SER A 59 8.44 6.56 -3.79
CA SER A 59 8.75 7.17 -2.51
C SER A 59 8.11 8.56 -2.39
N LEU A 60 7.85 9.01 -1.16
CA LEU A 60 7.32 10.36 -0.91
C LEU A 60 8.19 11.44 -1.55
N SER A 61 9.51 11.30 -1.44
CA SER A 61 10.48 12.26 -1.99
C SER A 61 10.40 12.35 -3.51
N ASP A 62 10.28 11.21 -4.19
CA ASP A 62 10.19 11.18 -5.66
C ASP A 62 8.91 11.85 -6.14
N LEU A 63 7.78 11.53 -5.49
CA LEU A 63 6.48 12.09 -5.85
C LEU A 63 6.39 13.59 -5.57
N LEU A 64 6.95 14.07 -4.45
CA LEU A 64 7.03 15.51 -4.17
C LEU A 64 7.83 16.24 -5.27
N LYS A 65 8.95 15.66 -5.70
CA LYS A 65 9.79 16.21 -6.76
C LYS A 65 9.09 16.20 -8.12
N GLU A 66 8.42 15.11 -8.47
CA GLU A 66 7.65 14.97 -9.71
C GLU A 66 6.51 15.99 -9.81
N GLN A 67 5.85 16.28 -8.69
CA GLN A 67 4.80 17.31 -8.60
C GLN A 67 5.36 18.74 -8.44
N GLY A 68 6.68 18.93 -8.47
CA GLY A 68 7.31 20.25 -8.32
C GLY A 68 7.09 20.90 -6.95
N SER A 69 6.79 20.12 -5.90
CA SER A 69 6.56 20.62 -4.55
C SER A 69 7.86 21.12 -3.91
N GLN A 70 7.77 22.24 -3.20
CA GLN A 70 8.87 22.78 -2.38
C GLN A 70 8.96 22.08 -1.00
N LEU A 71 8.01 21.19 -0.69
CA LEU A 71 8.00 20.47 0.58
C LEU A 71 9.11 19.43 0.60
N THR A 72 9.81 19.37 1.73
CA THR A 72 10.71 18.25 2.01
C THR A 72 9.90 17.05 2.47
N ALA A 73 10.35 15.83 2.13
CA ALA A 73 9.74 14.61 2.65
C ALA A 73 9.71 14.57 4.19
N ARG A 74 10.64 15.25 4.87
CA ARG A 74 10.64 15.36 6.33
C ARG A 74 9.40 16.13 6.82
N HIS A 75 9.14 17.32 6.28
CA HIS A 75 7.97 18.12 6.66
C HIS A 75 6.67 17.44 6.25
N ALA A 76 6.57 16.94 5.01
CA ALA A 76 5.37 16.23 4.55
C ALA A 76 5.04 15.03 5.45
N ASN A 77 6.03 14.25 5.87
CA ASN A 77 5.79 13.14 6.79
C ASN A 77 5.30 13.58 8.19
N LEU A 78 5.69 14.75 8.68
CA LEU A 78 5.17 15.26 9.97
C LEU A 78 3.69 15.54 9.83
N VAL A 79 3.32 16.27 8.78
CA VAL A 79 1.90 16.56 8.47
C VAL A 79 1.09 15.29 8.29
N LEU A 80 1.62 14.29 7.58
CA LEU A 80 0.93 13.02 7.38
C LEU A 80 0.72 12.23 8.67
N VAL A 81 1.58 12.40 9.68
CA VAL A 81 1.37 11.83 11.01
C VAL A 81 0.25 12.58 11.74
N GLU A 82 0.25 13.91 11.68
CA GLU A 82 -0.82 14.73 12.28
C GLU A 82 -2.19 14.50 11.61
N LEU A 83 -2.20 14.21 10.31
CA LEU A 83 -3.39 13.82 9.55
C LEU A 83 -3.86 12.39 9.83
N GLY A 84 -3.11 11.58 10.62
CA GLY A 84 -3.45 10.19 10.89
C GLY A 84 -3.24 9.23 9.71
N ILE A 85 -2.61 9.69 8.63
CA ILE A 85 -2.30 8.88 7.43
C ILE A 85 -1.05 8.02 7.66
N LEU A 86 -0.09 8.56 8.42
CA LEU A 86 1.08 7.83 8.90
C LEU A 86 1.02 7.65 10.40
N GLU A 87 1.61 6.56 10.87
CA GLU A 87 1.91 6.33 12.27
C GLU A 87 3.41 6.06 12.47
N VAL A 88 3.88 6.38 13.68
CA VAL A 88 5.25 6.09 14.09
C VAL A 88 5.26 4.78 14.87
N ARG A 89 5.87 3.76 14.30
CA ARG A 89 6.08 2.47 14.94
C ARG A 89 7.48 2.37 15.52
N THR A 90 7.64 1.48 16.50
CA THR A 90 8.92 1.26 17.17
C THR A 90 9.34 -0.21 17.11
N ARG A 91 10.65 -0.43 17.21
CA ARG A 91 11.24 -1.76 17.34
C ARG A 91 12.53 -1.68 18.12
N ASP A 92 12.84 -2.74 18.86
CA ASP A 92 14.16 -2.91 19.46
C ASP A 92 15.23 -3.23 18.42
N SER A 93 16.31 -2.47 18.47
CA SER A 93 17.54 -2.76 17.74
C SER A 93 18.33 -3.86 18.44
N ALA A 94 19.20 -4.55 17.69
CA ALA A 94 20.10 -5.58 18.24
C ALA A 94 20.97 -5.07 19.41
N ASN A 95 21.22 -3.76 19.46
CA ASN A 95 22.02 -3.10 20.49
C ASN A 95 21.17 -2.51 21.63
N GLY A 96 19.91 -2.95 21.79
CA GLY A 96 18.99 -2.50 22.85
C GLY A 96 18.43 -1.08 22.69
N LYS A 97 18.71 -0.40 21.57
CA LYS A 97 18.15 0.94 21.27
C LYS A 97 16.80 0.82 20.58
N ILE A 98 15.83 1.64 20.97
CA ILE A 98 14.54 1.74 20.29
C ILE A 98 14.75 2.51 18.96
N LYS A 99 14.40 1.88 17.84
CA LYS A 99 14.33 2.53 16.53
C LYS A 99 12.88 2.87 16.20
N ARG A 100 12.68 4.03 15.57
CA ARG A 100 11.39 4.51 15.10
C ARG A 100 11.35 4.45 13.57
N PHE A 101 10.24 3.97 13.03
CA PHE A 101 9.98 3.93 11.60
C PHE A 101 8.53 4.34 11.32
N LYS A 102 8.21 4.61 10.06
CA LYS A 102 6.87 5.07 9.66
C LYS A 102 6.12 3.95 8.95
N ALA A 103 4.82 3.90 9.16
CA ALA A 103 3.91 3.01 8.46
C ALA A 103 2.65 3.80 8.09
N LEU A 104 2.05 3.49 6.94
CA LEU A 104 0.69 3.89 6.61
C LEU A 104 -0.27 3.23 7.61
N THR A 105 -1.20 4.01 8.11
CA THR A 105 -2.35 3.55 8.88
C THR A 105 -3.36 2.88 7.95
N GLU A 106 -4.46 2.36 8.50
CA GLU A 106 -5.54 1.79 7.69
C GLU A 106 -6.12 2.82 6.69
N GLU A 107 -6.31 4.07 7.12
CA GLU A 107 -6.67 5.17 6.22
C GLU A 107 -5.56 5.45 5.20
N GLY A 108 -4.30 5.45 5.65
CA GLY A 108 -3.16 5.72 4.78
C GLY A 108 -2.95 4.70 3.65
N LEU A 109 -3.42 3.45 3.83
CA LEU A 109 -3.36 2.43 2.78
C LEU A 109 -4.20 2.77 1.55
N ALA A 110 -5.17 3.69 1.68
CA ALA A 110 -5.90 4.23 0.52
C ALA A 110 -4.98 5.04 -0.42
N PHE A 111 -3.85 5.54 0.07
CA PHE A 111 -2.90 6.35 -0.69
C PHE A 111 -1.60 5.62 -1.06
N GLY A 112 -1.39 4.41 -0.54
CA GLY A 112 -0.13 3.71 -0.74
C GLY A 112 -0.02 2.32 -0.15
N LYS A 113 1.22 1.84 -0.04
CA LYS A 113 1.59 0.53 0.52
C LYS A 113 2.74 0.67 1.48
N ASN A 114 2.72 -0.15 2.52
CA ASN A 114 3.86 -0.37 3.41
C ASN A 114 4.75 -1.46 2.82
N LEU A 115 5.82 -1.06 2.11
CA LEU A 115 6.82 -2.00 1.63
C LEU A 115 7.73 -2.44 2.77
N ILE A 116 8.37 -3.60 2.64
CA ILE A 116 9.42 -4.01 3.57
C ILE A 116 10.64 -3.10 3.35
N SER A 117 11.20 -2.56 4.43
CA SER A 117 12.39 -1.71 4.35
C SER A 117 13.59 -2.53 3.87
N PRO A 118 14.36 -2.06 2.87
CA PRO A 118 15.57 -2.75 2.41
C PRO A 118 16.67 -2.79 3.49
N HIS A 119 16.57 -1.96 4.53
CA HIS A 119 17.52 -1.90 5.63
C HIS A 119 17.18 -2.87 6.77
N ASN A 120 15.90 -3.23 6.91
CA ASN A 120 15.45 -4.13 7.96
C ASN A 120 14.07 -4.73 7.65
N GLU A 121 13.98 -6.05 7.62
CA GLU A 121 12.73 -6.77 7.32
C GLU A 121 11.61 -6.56 8.34
N ARG A 122 11.95 -6.12 9.56
CA ARG A 122 10.98 -5.82 10.63
C ARG A 122 10.50 -4.37 10.61
N GLU A 123 10.90 -3.60 9.60
CA GLU A 123 10.53 -2.20 9.41
C GLU A 123 9.81 -2.03 8.07
N THR A 124 8.90 -1.05 8.02
CA THR A 124 8.17 -0.69 6.81
C THR A 124 8.72 0.58 6.19
N GLN A 125 8.58 0.70 4.88
CA GLN A 125 8.82 1.90 4.09
C GLN A 125 7.54 2.27 3.32
N PRO A 126 6.83 3.34 3.73
CA PRO A 126 5.65 3.83 3.03
C PRO A 126 5.99 4.28 1.60
N HIS A 127 5.33 3.70 0.62
CA HIS A 127 5.31 4.16 -0.78
C HIS A 127 3.89 4.53 -1.17
N TYR A 128 3.72 5.50 -2.05
CA TYR A 128 2.42 6.06 -2.40
C TYR A 128 2.07 5.79 -3.87
N TYR A 129 0.79 5.64 -4.16
CA TYR A 129 0.28 5.50 -5.51
C TYR A 129 0.44 6.83 -6.25
N ALA A 130 1.13 6.80 -7.40
CA ALA A 130 1.33 8.02 -8.19
C ALA A 130 -0.02 8.67 -8.57
N ALA A 131 -1.02 7.85 -8.92
CA ALA A 131 -2.36 8.32 -9.29
C ALA A 131 -3.13 9.03 -8.16
N ARG A 132 -2.88 8.65 -6.90
CA ARG A 132 -3.57 9.23 -5.72
C ARG A 132 -2.73 10.26 -4.97
N PHE A 133 -1.49 10.45 -5.38
CA PHE A 133 -0.58 11.39 -4.74
C PHE A 133 -1.03 12.86 -4.84
N PRO A 134 -1.62 13.35 -5.95
CA PRO A 134 -2.11 14.73 -6.01
C PRO A 134 -3.15 15.03 -4.91
N GLU A 135 -4.11 14.13 -4.69
CA GLU A 135 -5.10 14.28 -3.61
C GLU A 135 -4.42 14.32 -2.23
N LEU A 136 -3.43 13.44 -2.01
CA LEU A 136 -2.68 13.41 -0.76
C LEU A 136 -1.91 14.72 -0.53
N LEU A 137 -1.29 15.26 -1.58
CA LEU A 137 -0.54 16.51 -1.54
C LEU A 137 -1.46 17.70 -1.22
N ASP A 138 -2.67 17.74 -1.78
CA ASP A 138 -3.66 18.75 -1.46
C ASP A 138 -4.06 18.73 0.03
N ARG A 139 -4.25 17.53 0.61
CA ARG A 139 -4.51 17.40 2.05
C ARG A 139 -3.36 17.93 2.91
N ILE A 140 -2.11 17.66 2.52
CA ILE A 140 -0.91 18.17 3.20
C ILE A 140 -0.88 19.70 3.14
N ASN A 141 -1.08 20.27 1.95
CA ASN A 141 -1.06 21.73 1.77
C ASN A 141 -2.19 22.42 2.53
N ALA A 142 -3.39 21.85 2.51
CA ALA A 142 -4.53 22.37 3.26
C ALA A 142 -4.29 22.37 4.78
N TRP A 143 -3.63 21.34 5.31
CA TRP A 143 -3.23 21.30 6.73
C TRP A 143 -2.22 22.40 7.05
N LEU A 144 -1.18 22.57 6.21
CA LEU A 144 -0.16 23.60 6.40
C LEU A 144 -0.72 25.03 6.34
N GLN A 145 -1.71 25.26 5.48
CA GLN A 145 -2.39 26.57 5.39
C GLN A 145 -3.25 26.88 6.62
N ARG A 146 -3.78 25.85 7.30
CA ARG A 146 -4.54 26.03 8.55
C ARG A 146 -3.66 26.36 9.75
N ASP A 147 -2.45 25.80 9.80
CA ASP A 147 -1.48 26.03 10.90
C ASP A 147 -0.74 27.38 10.75
N ALA A 148 -0.74 27.97 9.55
CA ALA A 148 -0.16 29.27 9.27
C ALA A 148 -1.09 30.47 9.55
N ALA A 149 -2.36 30.21 9.93
CA ALA A 149 -3.41 31.19 10.20
C ALA A 149 -3.71 31.28 11.69
#